data_AF-A0A7C2MPA7-F1
#
_entry.id   AF-A0A7C2MPA7-F1
#
_cell.length_a   1.000
_cell.length_b   1.000
_cell.length_c   1.000
_cell.angle_alpha   90.00
_cell.angle_beta   90.00
_cell.angle_gamma   90.00
#
_symmetry.space_group_name_H-M   'P 1'
#
loop_
_entity.id
_entity.type
_entity.pdbx_description
1 polymer ?
#
loop_
_entity_poly.entity_id
_entity_poly.type
_entity_poly.pdbx_seq_one_letter_code
_entity_poly.pdbx_strand_id
1 'polypeptide(L)'
;MYTTLLENIPMLFNDPTRDFVAGIIDAEGNLQILKKGSIRLVVVNTNVTILSAVRRVLADIGIEIAIRPYGKPKGNERQRYRVVIYGRGNVEKVLKVIPLQHPKFFSIPLFSSPSWGRKSGNERDPRPQLLPPPPGGGHIGGTAAV
;
A
#
# COMPACT_ATOMS: atom_id res chain seq x y z
N MET A 1 16.91 -34.08 8.99
CA MET A 1 15.64 -33.32 8.87
C MET A 1 15.87 -31.81 9.04
N TYR A 2 16.85 -31.23 8.33
CA TYR A 2 17.08 -29.77 8.23
C TYR A 2 17.04 -29.28 6.77
N THR A 3 17.19 -30.20 5.82
CA THR A 3 17.20 -29.96 4.37
C THR A 3 15.84 -29.52 3.83
N THR A 4 14.74 -30.09 4.33
CA THR A 4 13.39 -29.77 3.85
C THR A 4 12.94 -28.33 4.15
N LEU A 5 13.47 -27.66 5.18
CA LEU A 5 13.13 -26.25 5.44
C LEU A 5 13.87 -25.32 4.48
N LEU A 6 15.16 -25.56 4.23
CA LEU A 6 15.97 -24.73 3.33
C LEU A 6 15.54 -24.85 1.87
N GLU A 7 15.01 -26.01 1.45
CA GLU A 7 14.50 -26.24 0.10
C GLU A 7 13.13 -25.57 -0.13
N ASN A 8 12.28 -25.45 0.90
CA ASN A 8 10.94 -24.87 0.78
C ASN A 8 10.91 -23.34 0.98
N ILE A 9 11.89 -22.76 1.67
CA ILE A 9 11.97 -21.29 1.88
C ILE A 9 11.97 -20.49 0.56
N PRO A 10 12.71 -20.88 -0.50
CA PRO A 10 12.64 -20.20 -1.79
C PRO A 10 11.24 -20.25 -2.44
N MET A 11 10.51 -21.37 -2.28
CA MET A 11 9.16 -21.50 -2.85
C MET A 11 8.17 -20.53 -2.19
N LEU A 12 8.28 -20.33 -0.87
CA LEU A 12 7.44 -19.38 -0.12
C LEU A 12 7.62 -17.92 -0.55
N PHE A 13 8.75 -17.57 -1.18
CA PHE A 13 8.95 -16.22 -1.72
C PHE A 13 8.44 -16.04 -3.16
N ASN A 14 8.34 -17.13 -3.92
CA ASN A 14 7.84 -17.10 -5.29
C ASN A 14 6.32 -17.06 -5.33
N ASP A 15 5.66 -17.86 -4.49
CA ASP A 15 4.20 -17.89 -4.35
C ASP A 15 3.82 -17.72 -2.86
N PRO A 16 3.93 -16.49 -2.34
CA PRO A 16 3.74 -16.23 -0.92
C PRO A 16 2.27 -16.34 -0.52
N THR A 17 2.01 -17.14 0.52
CA THR A 17 0.67 -17.20 1.12
C THR A 17 0.40 -15.98 2.01
N ARG A 18 -0.88 -15.73 2.30
CA ARG A 18 -1.30 -14.67 3.23
C ARG A 18 -0.76 -14.91 4.65
N ASP A 19 -0.72 -16.15 5.12
CA ASP A 19 -0.18 -16.51 6.43
C ASP A 19 1.32 -16.25 6.52
N PHE A 20 2.06 -16.57 5.46
CA PHE A 20 3.49 -16.28 5.38
C PHE A 20 3.76 -14.77 5.45
N VAL A 21 3.01 -13.98 4.67
CA VAL A 21 3.10 -12.51 4.73
C VAL A 21 2.62 -11.95 6.06
N ALA A 22 1.62 -12.58 6.70
CA ALA A 22 1.17 -12.20 8.04
C ALA A 22 2.32 -12.31 9.05
N GLY A 23 3.06 -13.43 9.04
CA GLY A 23 4.24 -13.60 9.89
C GLY A 23 5.31 -12.54 9.66
N ILE A 24 5.56 -12.16 8.41
CA ILE A 24 6.49 -11.06 8.08
C ILE A 24 6.00 -9.72 8.65
N ILE A 25 4.72 -9.38 8.46
CA ILE A 25 4.14 -8.12 8.94
C ILE A 25 4.06 -8.11 10.47
N ASP A 26 3.78 -9.24 11.12
CA ASP A 26 3.79 -9.36 12.57
C ASP A 26 5.17 -9.11 13.17
N ALA A 27 6.23 -9.62 12.53
CA ALA A 27 7.60 -9.38 12.96
C ALA A 27 8.09 -7.96 12.64
N GLU A 28 8.00 -7.54 11.38
CA GLU A 28 8.70 -6.35 10.85
C GLU A 28 7.78 -5.15 10.61
N GLY A 29 6.46 -5.38 10.63
CA GLY A 29 5.46 -4.35 10.36
C GLY A 29 5.30 -3.39 11.53
N ASN A 30 5.11 -2.12 11.18
CA ASN A 30 4.86 -1.05 12.13
C ASN A 30 3.69 -0.19 11.67
N LEU A 31 2.63 -0.18 12.48
CA LEU A 31 1.45 0.63 12.25
C LEU A 31 1.66 2.03 12.85
N GLN A 32 1.59 3.05 12.01
CA GLN A 32 1.93 4.42 12.39
C GLN A 32 0.75 5.36 12.18
N ILE A 33 0.36 6.05 13.25
CA ILE A 33 -0.57 7.18 13.19
C ILE A 33 0.27 8.47 13.09
N LEU A 34 0.11 9.18 11.99
CA LEU A 34 0.78 10.44 11.70
C LEU A 34 -0.02 11.64 12.24
N LYS A 35 0.63 12.81 12.23
CA LYS A 35 -0.02 14.09 12.52
C LYS A 35 -1.27 14.26 11.65
N LYS A 36 -2.37 14.74 12.23
CA LYS A 36 -3.71 14.86 11.61
C LYS A 36 -4.48 13.53 11.39
N GLY A 37 -4.11 12.45 12.08
CA GLY A 37 -4.88 11.20 12.10
C GLY A 37 -4.74 10.33 10.84
N SER A 38 -3.82 10.68 9.93
CA SER A 38 -3.45 9.82 8.81
C SER A 38 -2.76 8.56 9.30
N ILE A 39 -3.05 7.40 8.70
CA ILE A 39 -2.44 6.13 9.08
C ILE A 39 -1.65 5.53 7.92
N ARG A 40 -0.58 4.83 8.27
CA ARG A 40 0.19 3.99 7.34
C ARG A 40 0.70 2.73 8.04
N LEU A 41 0.84 1.66 7.28
CA LEU A 41 1.57 0.46 7.69
C LEU A 41 2.91 0.44 6.96
N VAL A 42 3.99 0.26 7.70
CA VAL A 42 5.36 0.25 7.17
C VAL A 42 6.00 -1.09 7.47
N VAL A 43 6.60 -1.73 6.46
CA VAL A 43 7.43 -2.93 6.62
C VAL A 43 8.83 -2.58 6.14
N VAL A 44 9.85 -2.82 6.96
CA VAL A 44 11.26 -2.52 6.63
C VAL A 44 12.05 -3.81 6.68
N ASN A 45 12.88 -4.06 5.67
CA ASN A 45 13.79 -5.19 5.69
C ASN A 45 15.03 -4.91 4.82
N THR A 46 16.16 -5.57 5.10
CA THR A 46 17.35 -5.53 4.25
C THR A 46 17.24 -6.47 3.06
N ASN A 47 16.45 -7.54 3.18
CA ASN A 47 16.20 -8.51 2.12
C ASN A 47 15.00 -8.07 1.25
N VAL A 48 15.27 -7.66 0.02
CA VAL A 48 14.26 -7.22 -0.96
C VAL A 48 13.31 -8.35 -1.36
N THR A 49 13.74 -9.61 -1.28
CA THR A 49 12.91 -10.78 -1.60
C THR A 49 11.76 -10.91 -0.60
N ILE A 50 12.00 -10.63 0.69
CA ILE A 50 10.95 -10.58 1.73
C ILE A 50 9.93 -9.51 1.38
N LEU A 51 10.38 -8.30 1.02
CA LEU A 51 9.49 -7.20 0.67
C LEU A 51 8.75 -7.45 -0.66
N SER A 52 9.35 -8.21 -1.57
CA SER A 52 8.71 -8.63 -2.82
C SER A 52 7.56 -9.60 -2.57
N ALA A 53 7.71 -10.53 -1.62
CA ALA A 53 6.63 -11.41 -1.21
C ALA A 53 5.45 -10.63 -0.60
N VAL A 54 5.74 -9.68 0.30
CA VAL A 54 4.73 -8.76 0.85
C VAL A 54 4.02 -7.99 -0.28
N ARG A 55 4.77 -7.45 -1.24
CA ARG A 55 4.21 -6.73 -2.38
C ARG A 55 3.27 -7.59 -3.23
N ARG A 56 3.62 -8.85 -3.51
CA ARG A 56 2.77 -9.76 -4.31
C ARG A 56 1.41 -9.96 -3.66
N VAL A 57 1.39 -10.37 -2.38
CA VAL A 57 0.12 -10.57 -1.66
C VAL A 57 -0.71 -9.28 -1.55
N LEU A 58 -0.06 -8.12 -1.42
CA LEU A 58 -0.75 -6.83 -1.43
C LEU A 58 -1.38 -6.51 -2.79
N ALA A 59 -0.68 -6.81 -3.89
CA ALA A 59 -1.21 -6.65 -5.24
C ALA A 59 -2.44 -7.57 -5.48
N ASP A 60 -2.41 -8.81 -4.99
CA ASP A 60 -3.55 -9.74 -5.09
C ASP A 60 -4.81 -9.25 -4.38
N ILE A 61 -4.64 -8.43 -3.35
CA ILE A 61 -5.76 -7.74 -2.67
C ILE A 61 -5.98 -6.32 -3.20
N GLY A 62 -5.42 -5.97 -4.36
CA GLY A 62 -5.62 -4.70 -5.06
C GLY A 62 -4.92 -3.50 -4.44
N ILE A 63 -3.78 -3.70 -3.77
CA ILE A 63 -2.95 -2.63 -3.18
C ILE A 63 -1.59 -2.61 -3.87
N GLU A 64 -1.45 -1.72 -4.86
CA GLU A 64 -0.19 -1.51 -5.57
C GLU A 64 0.77 -0.61 -4.78
N ILE A 65 1.99 -1.10 -4.60
CA ILE A 65 3.03 -0.43 -3.82
C ILE A 65 4.41 -0.60 -4.45
N ALA A 66 5.30 0.32 -4.12
CA ALA A 66 6.71 0.24 -4.51
C ALA A 66 7.60 -0.09 -3.31
N ILE A 67 8.61 -0.92 -3.56
CA ILE A 67 9.73 -1.12 -2.63
C ILE A 67 10.71 0.04 -2.84
N ARG A 68 11.07 0.75 -1.77
CA ARG A 68 11.95 1.91 -1.83
C ARG A 68 13.10 1.78 -0.84
N PRO A 69 14.31 2.28 -1.16
CA PRO A 69 15.37 2.41 -0.17
C PRO A 69 14.91 3.21 1.05
N TYR A 70 15.39 2.83 2.23
CA TYR A 70 15.08 3.47 3.50
C TYR A 70 16.35 3.74 4.29
N GLY A 71 16.56 5.01 4.66
CA GLY A 71 17.76 5.44 5.35
C GLY A 71 19.02 5.36 4.47
N LYS A 72 20.12 5.90 4.99
CA LYS A 72 21.45 5.72 4.40
C LYS A 72 22.16 4.59 5.15
N PRO A 73 22.76 3.62 4.45
CA PRO A 73 23.60 2.62 5.10
C PRO A 73 24.78 3.34 5.77
N LYS A 74 25.16 2.88 6.97
CA LYS A 74 26.32 3.40 7.70
C LYS A 74 27.46 2.39 7.60
N GLY A 75 28.63 2.82 7.13
CA GLY A 75 29.80 1.95 6.98
C GLY A 75 29.49 0.72 6.12
N ASN A 76 29.69 -0.47 6.68
CA ASN A 76 29.46 -1.76 6.02
C ASN A 76 28.03 -2.34 6.23
N GLU A 77 27.06 -1.55 6.70
CA GLU A 77 25.67 -2.01 6.81
C GLU A 77 25.03 -2.23 5.43
N ARG A 78 24.20 -3.28 5.32
CA ARG A 78 23.37 -3.50 4.13
C ARG A 78 22.30 -2.41 3.99
N GLN A 79 22.03 -1.99 2.76
CA GLN A 79 20.92 -1.07 2.46
C GLN A 79 19.59 -1.64 2.96
N ARG A 80 18.86 -0.85 3.73
CA ARG A 80 17.49 -1.19 4.14
C ARG A 80 16.51 -0.72 3.08
N TYR A 81 15.44 -1.47 2.90
CA TYR A 81 14.34 -1.15 2.01
C TYR A 81 13.06 -1.14 2.81
N ARG A 82 12.04 -0.47 2.28
CA ARG A 82 10.72 -0.43 2.90
C ARG A 82 9.61 -0.55 1.87
N VAL A 83 8.51 -1.07 2.37
CA VAL A 83 7.18 -1.02 1.80
C VAL A 83 6.32 -0.11 2.69
N VAL A 84 5.53 0.77 2.10
CA VAL A 84 4.61 1.63 2.84
C VAL A 84 3.22 1.52 2.22
N ILE A 85 2.25 1.13 3.03
CA ILE A 85 0.82 1.12 2.69
C ILE A 85 0.22 2.41 3.28
N TYR A 86 -0.24 3.28 2.39
CA TYR A 86 -0.82 4.58 2.77
C TYR A 86 -2.35 4.52 2.80
N GLY A 87 -2.93 5.28 3.72
CA GLY A 87 -4.36 5.55 3.77
C GLY A 87 -5.12 4.54 4.63
N ARG A 88 -6.13 5.04 5.34
CA ARG A 88 -6.94 4.25 6.27
C ARG A 88 -7.61 3.05 5.59
N GLY A 89 -8.26 3.25 4.45
CA GLY A 89 -8.96 2.16 3.75
C GLY A 89 -8.04 1.01 3.34
N ASN A 90 -6.83 1.29 2.84
CA ASN A 90 -5.87 0.25 2.49
C ASN A 90 -5.32 -0.48 3.72
N VAL A 91 -5.02 0.27 4.80
CA VAL A 91 -4.57 -0.31 6.05
C VAL A 91 -5.65 -1.22 6.64
N GLU A 92 -6.90 -0.76 6.72
CA GLU A 92 -8.03 -1.58 7.19
C GLU A 92 -8.25 -2.82 6.33
N LYS A 93 -8.12 -2.70 5.00
CA LYS A 93 -8.20 -3.83 4.08
C LYS A 93 -7.13 -4.88 4.40
N VAL A 94 -5.90 -4.46 4.68
CA VAL A 94 -4.82 -5.36 5.11
C VAL A 94 -5.15 -6.02 6.44
N LEU A 95 -5.56 -5.25 7.46
CA LEU A 95 -5.90 -5.78 8.79
C LEU A 95 -7.07 -6.78 8.76
N LYS A 96 -7.97 -6.65 7.77
CA LYS A 96 -9.13 -7.53 7.59
C LYS A 96 -8.79 -8.80 6.81
N VAL A 97 -7.92 -8.72 5.80
CA VAL A 97 -7.69 -9.81 4.84
C VAL A 97 -6.44 -10.62 5.16
N ILE A 98 -5.41 -9.99 5.75
CA ILE A 98 -4.19 -10.66 6.16
C ILE A 98 -4.36 -11.10 7.63
N PRO A 99 -4.15 -12.39 7.96
CA PRO A 99 -4.44 -12.95 9.28
C PRO A 99 -3.35 -12.61 10.32
N LEU A 100 -3.13 -11.32 10.56
CA LEU A 100 -2.18 -10.80 11.55
C LEU A 100 -2.56 -11.26 12.96
N GLN A 101 -1.57 -11.60 13.78
CA GLN A 101 -1.76 -12.07 15.15
C GLN A 101 -1.21 -11.10 16.18
N HIS A 102 -0.28 -10.21 15.81
CA HIS A 102 0.41 -9.39 16.79
C HIS A 102 -0.53 -8.31 17.38
N PRO A 103 -0.64 -8.18 18.72
CA PRO A 103 -1.59 -7.26 19.37
C PRO A 103 -1.48 -5.79 18.96
N LYS A 104 -0.28 -5.35 18.54
CA LYS A 104 -0.01 -3.99 18.02
C LYS A 104 -0.93 -3.53 16.89
N PHE A 105 -1.56 -4.46 16.18
CA PHE A 105 -2.49 -4.16 15.09
C PHE A 105 -3.96 -4.07 15.52
N PHE A 106 -4.28 -4.53 16.74
CA PHE A 106 -5.64 -4.61 17.28
C PHE A 106 -5.86 -3.71 18.49
N SER A 107 -4.79 -3.31 19.18
CA SER A 107 -4.86 -2.43 20.35
C SER A 107 -5.12 -0.96 20.00
N ILE A 108 -5.02 -0.60 18.71
CA ILE A 108 -5.32 0.74 18.23
C ILE A 108 -6.82 0.78 17.88
N PRO A 109 -7.60 1.76 18.37
CA PRO A 109 -9.02 1.89 18.07
C PRO A 109 -9.23 2.36 16.62
N LEU A 110 -8.90 1.52 15.65
CA LEU A 110 -9.29 1.68 14.25
C LEU A 110 -10.73 1.24 14.03
N PHE A 111 -11.19 0.29 14.83
CA PHE A 111 -12.53 -0.29 14.74
C PHE A 111 -13.56 0.37 15.68
N SER A 112 -13.13 1.31 16.54
CA SER A 112 -14.01 2.05 17.45
C SER A 112 -14.60 3.29 16.79
N SER A 113 -15.38 3.12 15.73
CA SER A 113 -16.42 4.07 15.29
C SER A 113 -17.26 3.48 14.15
N PRO A 114 -18.50 3.02 14.42
CA PRO A 114 -19.47 2.80 13.36
C PRO A 114 -19.96 4.18 12.90
N SER A 115 -19.32 4.72 11.86
CA SER A 115 -19.95 5.75 11.03
C SER A 115 -19.84 5.35 9.57
N TRP A 116 -20.50 4.24 9.24
CA TRP A 116 -21.12 4.12 7.92
C TRP A 116 -22.01 5.35 7.74
N GLY A 117 -21.62 6.26 6.85
CA GLY A 117 -22.42 7.43 6.50
C GLY A 117 -21.91 8.76 7.02
N ARG A 118 -20.70 9.18 6.60
CA ARG A 118 -20.53 10.55 6.08
C ARG A 118 -19.60 10.50 4.88
N LYS A 119 -20.16 10.63 3.68
CA LYS A 119 -19.40 11.16 2.53
C LYS A 119 -18.94 12.55 2.95
N SER A 120 -17.71 12.65 3.43
CA SER A 120 -17.04 13.93 3.62
C SER A 120 -16.74 14.49 2.23
N GLY A 121 -17.43 15.56 1.85
CA GLY A 121 -17.41 16.18 0.53
C GLY A 121 -16.07 16.84 0.18
N ASN A 122 -15.00 16.05 0.11
CA ASN A 122 -13.72 16.48 -0.43
C ASN A 122 -12.87 15.33 -1.04
N GLU A 123 -13.46 14.17 -1.30
CA GLU A 123 -12.89 13.21 -2.26
C GLU A 123 -12.98 13.81 -3.66
N ARG A 124 -11.96 14.57 -4.04
CA ARG A 124 -11.65 14.74 -5.46
C ARG A 124 -11.12 13.39 -5.93
N ASP A 125 -11.96 12.63 -6.63
CA ASP A 125 -11.49 11.64 -7.59
C ASP A 125 -10.36 12.28 -8.42
N PRO A 126 -9.22 11.60 -8.64
CA PRO A 126 -8.37 11.99 -9.74
C PRO A 126 -9.21 11.80 -11.01
N ARG A 127 -9.75 12.89 -11.55
CA ARG A 127 -10.46 12.86 -12.84
C ARG A 127 -9.56 12.13 -13.85
N PRO A 128 -10.13 11.32 -14.75
CA PRO A 128 -9.43 11.00 -15.99
C PRO A 128 -8.97 12.33 -16.60
N GLN A 129 -7.69 12.44 -16.94
CA GLN A 129 -7.18 13.63 -17.62
C GLN A 129 -8.03 13.81 -18.89
N LEU A 130 -8.87 14.85 -18.90
CA LEU A 130 -9.50 15.31 -20.12
C LEU A 130 -8.36 15.67 -21.07
N LEU A 131 -8.27 14.94 -22.17
CA LEU A 131 -7.42 15.31 -23.30
C LEU A 131 -7.69 16.78 -23.66
N PRO A 132 -6.65 17.55 -24.02
CA PRO A 132 -6.86 18.92 -24.46
C PRO A 132 -7.81 18.93 -25.67
N PRO A 133 -8.72 19.91 -25.77
CA PRO A 133 -9.60 20.03 -26.93
C PRO A 133 -8.76 20.22 -28.20
N PRO A 134 -9.20 19.69 -29.35
CA PRO A 134 -8.50 19.89 -30.61
C PRO A 134 -8.48 21.38 -30.97
N PRO A 135 -7.37 21.90 -31.53
CA PRO A 135 -7.31 23.27 -31.97
C PRO A 135 -8.05 23.43 -33.31
N GLY A 136 -8.96 24.40 -33.38
CA GLY A 136 -9.44 24.95 -34.66
C GLY A 136 -10.94 24.85 -34.92
N GLY A 137 -11.69 25.83 -34.40
CA GLY A 137 -13.02 26.18 -34.89
C GLY A 137 -13.02 27.67 -35.20
N GLY A 138 -12.71 28.02 -36.44
CA GLY A 138 -12.58 29.40 -36.91
C GLY A 138 -13.89 30.18 -36.83
N HIS A 139 -13.75 31.47 -36.54
CA HIS A 139 -14.77 32.49 -36.75
C HIS A 139 -15.27 32.48 -38.20
N ILE A 140 -16.59 32.39 -38.38
CA ILE A 140 -17.27 32.96 -39.54
C ILE A 140 -18.46 33.78 -39.03
N GLY A 141 -18.41 35.08 -39.33
CA GLY A 141 -19.52 36.01 -39.17
C GLY A 141 -20.36 36.12 -40.44
N GLY A 142 -21.45 36.87 -40.34
CA GLY A 142 -22.39 37.20 -41.42
C GLY A 142 -23.59 36.24 -41.42
N THR A 143 -24.85 36.66 -41.49
CA THR A 143 -25.44 37.93 -41.94
C THR A 143 -26.84 38.05 -41.35
N ALA A 144 -27.22 39.26 -40.92
CA ALA A 144 -28.58 39.63 -40.57
C ALA A 144 -29.40 39.99 -41.82
N ALA A 145 -30.71 39.83 -41.69
CA ALA A 145 -31.75 40.06 -42.69
C ALA A 145 -31.81 41.50 -43.24
N VAL A 146 -32.13 41.62 -44.54
CA VAL A 146 -33.29 42.36 -45.11
C VAL A 146 -33.72 41.64 -46.38
#